data_AF-A0A1B6LLX2-F1
#
_entry.id   AF-A0A1B6LLX2-F1
#
_cell.length_a   1.000
_cell.length_b   1.000
_cell.length_c   1.000
_cell.angle_alpha   90.00
_cell.angle_beta   90.00
_cell.angle_gamma   90.00
#
_symmetry.space_group_name_H-M   'P 1'
#
loop_
_entity.id
_entity.type
_entity.pdbx_description
1 polymer ?
#
loop_
_entity_poly.entity_id
_entity_poly.type
_entity_poly.pdbx_seq_one_letter_code
_entity_poly.pdbx_strand_id
1 'polypeptide(L)'
;QYLEDVPDWEVQGVTQCTINMVHVYGQEKYLVLKDIDLPNTDAVLHPADVACDVVCLVYDGTNPQSFEYIANIYAKYYQESKMPVMVVCTKADRPQVRQDFTVQPADFCETHKLSPPHAFTASRDSSSELFVKLATMSAFPHLRDLSILSNESIVWKAGLGIAFVAAIGMIVARLIKPATR
;
A
#
# COMPACT_ATOMS: atom_id res chain seq x y z
N GLN A 1 32.56 9.23 20.24
CA GLN A 1 33.28 8.37 19.29
C GLN A 1 32.65 8.68 17.95
N TYR A 2 33.38 9.43 17.11
CA TYR A 2 32.89 9.93 15.83
C TYR A 2 32.60 8.72 14.94
N LEU A 3 31.41 8.70 14.31
CA LEU A 3 31.08 7.71 13.29
C LEU A 3 32.05 7.94 12.13
N GLU A 4 32.93 6.98 11.89
CA GLU A 4 33.76 6.99 10.69
C GLU A 4 32.84 6.76 9.49
N ASP A 5 32.93 7.65 8.50
CA ASP A 5 32.20 7.51 7.24
C ASP A 5 32.69 6.25 6.53
N VAL A 6 31.83 5.23 6.48
CA VAL A 6 32.09 3.99 5.75
C VAL A 6 32.13 4.32 4.25
N PRO A 7 33.22 4.03 3.53
CA PRO A 7 33.32 4.36 2.12
C PRO A 7 32.34 3.55 1.25
N ASP A 8 31.70 4.20 0.28
CA ASP A 8 30.59 3.66 -0.54
C ASP A 8 30.83 2.26 -1.18
N TRP A 9 32.08 1.90 -1.46
CA TRP A 9 32.42 0.59 -2.04
C TRP A 9 32.31 -0.57 -1.04
N GLU A 10 32.36 -0.28 0.26
CA GLU A 10 32.13 -1.24 1.35
C GLU A 10 30.63 -1.45 1.63
N VAL A 11 29.78 -0.56 1.09
CA VAL A 11 28.31 -0.61 1.17
C VAL A 11 27.70 -1.45 0.03
N GLN A 12 28.47 -1.77 -1.01
CA GLN A 12 28.00 -2.62 -2.11
C GLN A 12 27.75 -4.06 -1.60
N GLY A 13 26.47 -4.36 -1.38
CA GLY A 13 25.99 -5.65 -0.86
C GLY A 13 25.51 -5.62 0.59
N VAL A 14 25.54 -4.45 1.26
CA VAL A 14 24.95 -4.27 2.58
C VAL A 14 23.51 -3.80 2.39
N THR A 15 22.54 -4.69 2.66
CA THR A 15 21.12 -4.32 2.70
C THR A 15 20.94 -3.14 3.65
N GLN A 16 20.62 -1.97 3.10
CA GLN A 16 20.44 -0.77 3.90
C GLN A 16 19.17 -0.93 4.75
N CYS A 17 19.30 -0.72 6.05
CA CYS A 17 18.19 -0.90 6.97
C CYS A 17 17.93 0.40 7.71
N THR A 18 16.67 0.85 7.70
CA THR A 18 16.22 1.99 8.51
C THR A 18 15.20 1.50 9.51
N ILE A 19 15.26 2.01 10.73
CA ILE A 19 14.32 1.69 11.80
C ILE A 19 13.71 2.97 12.35
N ASN A 20 12.40 2.96 12.57
CA ASN A 20 11.74 4.03 13.32
C ASN A 20 10.53 3.50 14.09
N MET A 21 10.09 4.25 15.09
CA MET A 21 8.89 3.95 15.86
C MET A 21 7.65 4.55 15.19
N VAL A 22 6.57 3.78 15.16
CA VAL A 22 5.27 4.15 14.62
C VAL A 22 4.17 3.74 15.59
N HIS A 23 3.06 4.47 15.59
CA HIS A 23 1.92 4.16 16.44
C HIS A 23 0.87 3.39 15.65
N VAL A 24 0.52 2.19 16.14
CA VAL A 24 -0.54 1.34 15.58
C VAL A 24 -1.59 1.11 16.66
N TYR A 25 -2.80 1.65 16.47
CA TYR A 25 -3.90 1.60 17.44
C TYR A 25 -3.49 2.01 18.87
N GLY A 26 -2.68 3.06 18.99
CA GLY A 26 -2.20 3.58 20.28
C GLY A 26 -1.05 2.77 20.91
N GLN A 27 -0.56 1.73 20.23
CA GLN A 27 0.63 0.99 20.65
C GLN A 27 1.86 1.43 19.86
N GLU A 28 2.98 1.64 20.55
CA GLU A 28 4.28 1.86 19.93
C GLU A 28 4.78 0.56 19.29
N LYS A 29 5.18 0.63 18.03
CA LYS A 29 5.78 -0.47 17.26
C LYS A 29 7.03 0.04 16.56
N TYR A 30 8.07 -0.78 16.47
CA TYR A 30 9.24 -0.47 15.66
C TYR A 30 9.07 -1.07 14.28
N LEU A 31 9.06 -0.21 13.25
CA LEU A 31 9.05 -0.63 11.85
C LEU A 31 10.48 -0.64 11.35
N VAL A 32 10.91 -1.81 10.86
CA VAL A 32 12.22 -2.01 10.25
C VAL A 32 12.01 -2.11 8.74
N LEU A 33 12.55 -1.15 8.00
CA LEU A 33 12.54 -1.13 6.55
C LEU A 33 13.90 -1.58 6.06
N LYS A 34 13.93 -2.75 5.43
CA LYS A 34 15.12 -3.30 4.79
C LYS A 34 15.04 -3.03 3.29
N ASP A 35 15.96 -2.23 2.78
CA ASP A 35 16.13 -2.02 1.36
C ASP A 35 16.82 -3.25 0.75
N ILE A 36 16.25 -3.72 -0.36
CA ILE A 36 16.66 -4.95 -1.02
C ILE A 36 17.15 -4.57 -2.41
N ASP A 37 18.47 -4.41 -2.52
CA ASP A 37 19.13 -4.16 -3.78
C ASP A 37 19.26 -5.46 -4.58
N LEU A 38 18.56 -5.53 -5.71
CA LEU A 38 18.77 -6.57 -6.70
C LEU A 38 19.65 -6.01 -7.83
N PRO A 39 20.79 -6.66 -8.13
CA PRO A 39 21.73 -6.12 -9.11
C PRO A 39 21.17 -6.14 -10.54
N ASN A 40 20.21 -7.01 -10.85
CA ASN A 40 19.53 -7.13 -12.15
C ASN A 40 18.14 -7.77 -11.99
N THR A 41 17.26 -7.63 -12.98
CA THR A 41 15.89 -8.21 -12.99
C THR A 41 15.84 -9.73 -12.89
N ASP A 42 16.92 -10.42 -13.33
CA ASP A 42 17.02 -11.88 -13.29
C ASP A 42 17.60 -12.40 -11.97
N ALA A 43 18.05 -11.52 -11.09
CA ALA A 43 18.62 -11.89 -9.81
C ALA A 43 17.57 -12.59 -8.93
N VAL A 44 18.02 -13.63 -8.22
CA VAL A 44 17.18 -14.40 -7.31
C VAL A 44 17.29 -13.79 -5.92
N LEU A 45 16.16 -13.40 -5.35
CA LEU A 45 16.11 -12.96 -3.95
C LEU A 45 16.61 -14.07 -3.02
N HIS A 46 17.46 -13.71 -2.06
CA HIS A 46 17.90 -14.65 -1.05
C HIS A 46 16.69 -15.04 -0.16
N PRO A 47 16.55 -16.30 0.29
CA PRO A 47 15.41 -16.69 1.13
C PRO A 47 15.22 -15.83 2.39
N ALA A 48 16.31 -15.30 2.93
CA ALA A 48 16.28 -14.38 4.08
C ALA A 48 15.68 -12.99 3.74
N ASP A 49 15.69 -12.58 2.47
CA ASP A 49 15.10 -11.32 2.02
C ASP A 49 13.62 -11.47 1.68
N VAL A 50 13.20 -12.70 1.32
CA VAL A 50 11.79 -13.04 1.07
C VAL A 50 11.01 -13.21 2.38
N ALA A 51 11.68 -13.66 3.44
CA ALA A 51 11.09 -13.82 4.76
C ALA A 51 11.02 -12.48 5.52
N CYS A 52 9.87 -11.82 5.50
CA CYS A 52 9.58 -10.60 6.26
C CYS A 52 8.19 -10.70 6.92
N ASP A 53 7.69 -9.62 7.54
CA ASP A 53 6.31 -9.55 8.09
C ASP A 53 5.32 -8.86 7.14
N VAL A 54 5.82 -7.99 6.26
CA VAL A 54 5.05 -7.26 5.24
C VAL A 54 5.97 -6.92 4.07
N VAL A 55 5.45 -7.02 2.84
CA VAL A 55 6.17 -6.70 1.61
C VAL A 55 5.73 -5.33 1.10
N CYS A 56 6.68 -4.45 0.85
CA CYS A 56 6.47 -3.15 0.22
C CYS A 56 7.04 -3.18 -1.20
N LEU A 57 6.18 -3.28 -2.21
CA LEU A 57 6.57 -3.27 -3.62
C LEU A 57 6.47 -1.85 -4.16
N VAL A 58 7.62 -1.27 -4.50
CA VAL A 58 7.73 0.14 -4.86
C VAL A 58 8.02 0.28 -6.35
N TYR A 59 7.24 1.10 -7.05
CA TYR A 59 7.52 1.50 -8.42
C TYR A 59 7.50 3.04 -8.55
N ASP A 60 8.01 3.53 -9.67
CA ASP A 60 8.09 4.96 -9.98
C ASP A 60 6.98 5.35 -10.96
N GLY A 61 6.04 6.15 -10.48
CA GLY A 61 4.91 6.64 -11.27
C GLY A 61 5.29 7.47 -12.50
N THR A 62 6.54 7.96 -12.57
CA THR A 62 7.07 8.75 -13.68
C THR A 62 7.91 7.94 -14.66
N ASN A 63 8.26 6.69 -14.34
CA ASN A 63 9.02 5.79 -15.21
C ASN A 63 8.10 4.67 -15.71
N PRO A 64 7.81 4.59 -17.03
CA PRO A 64 6.85 3.64 -17.57
C PRO A 64 7.29 2.17 -17.41
N GLN A 65 8.60 1.88 -17.28
CA GLN A 65 9.11 0.52 -17.18
C GLN A 65 9.29 0.02 -15.73
N SER A 66 9.02 0.87 -14.73
CA SER A 66 9.33 0.55 -13.34
C SER A 66 8.36 -0.46 -12.71
N PHE A 67 7.10 -0.50 -13.16
CA PHE A 67 6.09 -1.39 -12.60
C PHE A 67 6.31 -2.86 -12.96
N GLU A 68 6.79 -3.15 -14.16
CA GLU A 68 7.04 -4.53 -14.62
C GLU A 68 7.94 -5.30 -13.64
N TYR A 69 8.97 -4.62 -13.13
CA TYR A 69 9.90 -5.19 -12.16
C TYR A 69 9.20 -5.72 -10.91
N ILE A 70 8.35 -4.91 -10.27
CA ILE A 70 7.66 -5.35 -9.05
C ILE A 70 6.56 -6.38 -9.33
N ALA A 71 5.94 -6.34 -10.51
CA ALA A 71 4.94 -7.32 -10.92
C ALA A 71 5.58 -8.71 -11.06
N ASN A 72 6.77 -8.78 -11.65
CA ASN A 72 7.53 -10.02 -11.79
C ASN A 72 7.99 -10.57 -10.43
N ILE A 73 8.44 -9.71 -9.52
CA ILE A 73 8.79 -10.11 -8.14
C ILE A 73 7.56 -10.68 -7.42
N TYR A 74 6.42 -10.00 -7.51
CA TYR A 74 5.18 -10.48 -6.91
C TYR A 74 4.79 -11.87 -7.43
N ALA A 75 4.75 -12.04 -8.76
CA ALA A 75 4.38 -13.31 -9.39
C ALA A 75 5.31 -14.45 -8.97
N LYS A 76 6.62 -14.18 -8.87
CA LYS A 76 7.64 -15.18 -8.56
C LYS A 76 7.68 -15.60 -7.09
N TYR A 77 7.45 -14.66 -6.16
CA TYR A 77 7.71 -14.91 -4.72
C TYR A 77 6.49 -14.76 -3.81
N TYR A 78 5.51 -13.94 -4.18
CA TYR A 78 4.47 -13.50 -3.24
C TYR A 78 3.04 -13.82 -3.67
N GLN A 79 2.80 -14.19 -4.92
CA GLN A 79 1.47 -14.51 -5.44
C GLN A 79 0.79 -15.63 -4.65
N GLU A 80 1.53 -16.68 -4.29
CA GLU A 80 1.04 -17.81 -3.49
C GLU A 80 1.36 -17.67 -2.00
N SER A 81 1.98 -16.55 -1.61
CA SER A 81 2.40 -16.31 -0.24
C SER A 81 1.27 -15.74 0.62
N LYS A 82 1.27 -16.10 1.90
CA LYS A 82 0.36 -15.54 2.91
C LYS A 82 0.80 -14.15 3.39
N MET A 83 1.99 -13.71 2.99
CA MET A 83 2.54 -12.42 3.36
C MET A 83 1.65 -11.26 2.88
N PRO A 84 1.31 -10.28 3.73
CA PRO A 84 0.64 -9.07 3.27
C PRO A 84 1.57 -8.28 2.35
N VAL A 85 1.04 -7.85 1.21
CA VAL A 85 1.77 -7.10 0.18
C VAL A 85 1.09 -5.77 -0.05
N MET A 86 1.87 -4.70 -0.08
CA MET A 86 1.43 -3.35 -0.43
C MET A 86 2.18 -2.85 -1.65
N VAL A 87 1.46 -2.35 -2.65
CA VAL A 87 2.06 -1.70 -3.83
C VAL A 87 2.11 -0.19 -3.59
N VAL A 88 3.25 0.44 -3.85
CA VAL A 88 3.49 1.86 -3.63
C VAL A 88 3.93 2.53 -4.94
N CYS A 89 3.21 3.57 -5.33
CA CYS A 89 3.55 4.44 -6.45
C CYS A 89 4.29 5.67 -5.93
N THR A 90 5.57 5.80 -6.26
CA THR A 90 6.39 6.95 -5.83
C THR A 90 6.31 8.12 -6.81
N LYS A 91 6.77 9.30 -6.34
CA LYS A 91 6.75 10.56 -7.08
C LYS A 91 5.32 10.94 -7.51
N ALA A 92 4.36 10.70 -6.62
CA ALA A 92 2.93 10.97 -6.85
C ALA A 92 2.60 12.46 -7.08
N ASP A 93 3.51 13.35 -6.67
CA ASP A 93 3.50 14.80 -6.92
C ASP A 93 3.76 15.18 -8.38
N ARG A 94 4.24 14.23 -9.20
CA ARG A 94 4.59 14.46 -10.60
C ARG A 94 3.54 13.87 -11.54
N PRO A 95 3.47 14.33 -12.81
CA PRO A 95 2.60 13.72 -13.82
C PRO A 95 2.90 12.24 -13.97
N GLN A 96 1.87 11.42 -13.73
CA GLN A 96 1.96 9.98 -13.79
C GLN A 96 1.92 9.51 -15.24
N VAL A 97 2.80 8.56 -15.59
CA VAL A 97 2.84 7.94 -16.92
C VAL A 97 2.15 6.58 -16.90
N ARG A 98 1.62 6.18 -18.06
CA ARG A 98 1.14 4.82 -18.26
C ARG A 98 2.31 3.85 -18.08
N GLN A 99 2.08 2.77 -17.37
CA GLN A 99 3.11 1.75 -17.18
C GLN A 99 3.10 0.79 -18.37
N ASP A 100 4.30 0.48 -18.88
CA ASP A 100 4.58 -0.42 -19.99
C ASP A 100 4.55 -1.87 -19.49
N PHE A 101 3.37 -2.28 -19.03
CA PHE A 101 3.08 -3.64 -18.60
C PHE A 101 1.71 -4.08 -19.13
N THR A 102 1.48 -5.39 -19.20
CA THR A 102 0.26 -5.97 -19.77
C THR A 102 -1.03 -5.43 -19.14
N VAL A 103 -0.98 -5.13 -17.85
CA VAL A 103 -2.08 -4.53 -17.06
C VAL A 103 -1.59 -3.31 -16.31
N GLN A 104 -2.49 -2.36 -16.00
CA GLN A 104 -2.11 -1.19 -15.21
C GLN A 104 -2.02 -1.54 -13.71
N PRO A 105 -1.28 -0.77 -12.90
CA PRO A 105 -1.06 -1.09 -11.48
C PRO A 105 -2.33 -1.27 -10.66
N ALA A 106 -3.37 -0.49 -10.93
CA ALA A 106 -4.67 -0.62 -10.25
C ALA A 106 -5.36 -1.95 -10.58
N ASP A 107 -5.44 -2.29 -11.87
CA ASP A 107 -6.06 -3.53 -12.35
C ASP A 107 -5.28 -4.77 -11.87
N PHE A 108 -3.94 -4.67 -11.82
CA PHE A 108 -3.09 -5.69 -11.23
C PHE A 108 -3.44 -5.92 -9.76
N CYS A 109 -3.52 -4.85 -8.96
CA CYS A 109 -3.88 -4.96 -7.55
C CYS A 109 -5.27 -5.57 -7.36
N GLU A 110 -6.26 -5.14 -8.15
CA GLU A 110 -7.62 -5.69 -8.09
C GLU A 110 -7.64 -7.19 -8.42
N THR A 111 -6.98 -7.59 -9.51
CA THR A 111 -6.89 -9.00 -9.94
C THR A 111 -6.27 -9.90 -8.88
N HIS A 112 -5.25 -9.39 -8.18
CA HIS A 112 -4.51 -10.11 -7.14
C HIS A 112 -5.05 -9.88 -5.72
N LYS A 113 -6.20 -9.23 -5.56
CA LYS A 113 -6.81 -8.90 -4.26
C LYS A 113 -5.83 -8.19 -3.31
N LEU A 114 -5.10 -7.23 -3.87
CA LEU A 114 -4.25 -6.29 -3.14
C LEU A 114 -5.02 -4.99 -2.93
N SER A 115 -4.61 -4.21 -1.93
CA SER A 115 -5.07 -2.82 -1.84
C SER A 115 -4.61 -2.03 -3.07
N PRO A 116 -5.38 -1.01 -3.50
CA PRO A 116 -4.97 -0.15 -4.61
C PRO A 116 -3.57 0.46 -4.37
N PRO A 117 -2.80 0.75 -5.44
CA PRO A 117 -1.47 1.35 -5.30
C PRO A 117 -1.49 2.59 -4.41
N HIS A 118 -0.67 2.60 -3.36
CA HIS A 118 -0.57 3.73 -2.45
C HIS A 118 0.31 4.82 -3.07
N ALA A 119 -0.26 5.99 -3.32
CA ALA A 119 0.47 7.15 -3.81
C ALA A 119 1.38 7.72 -2.72
N PHE A 120 2.67 7.88 -3.01
CA PHE A 120 3.66 8.39 -2.07
C PHE A 120 4.61 9.40 -2.74
N THR A 121 4.98 10.44 -1.99
CA THR A 121 6.00 11.42 -2.37
C THR A 121 6.94 11.60 -1.20
N ALA A 122 8.24 11.43 -1.46
CA ALA A 122 9.29 11.74 -0.49
C ALA A 122 9.49 13.26 -0.42
N SER A 123 8.75 13.90 0.49
CA SER A 123 8.87 15.33 0.81
C SER A 123 8.94 15.49 2.33
N ARG A 124 9.40 16.65 2.81
CA ARG A 124 9.42 16.96 4.25
C ARG A 124 8.02 16.91 4.88
N ASP A 125 6.99 17.17 4.07
CA ASP A 125 5.58 17.14 4.48
C ASP A 125 4.88 15.81 4.15
N SER A 126 5.64 14.76 3.81
CA SER A 126 5.07 13.47 3.45
C SER A 126 4.31 12.86 4.64
N SER A 127 3.09 12.40 4.41
CA SER A 127 2.29 11.70 5.40
C SER A 127 3.00 10.44 5.91
N SER A 128 2.96 10.21 7.22
CA SER A 128 3.43 8.95 7.83
C SER A 128 2.47 7.78 7.63
N GLU A 129 1.34 8.00 6.96
CA GLU A 129 0.28 7.02 6.73
C GLU A 129 0.79 5.74 6.06
N LEU A 130 1.73 5.83 5.10
CA LEU A 130 2.35 4.66 4.48
C LEU A 130 2.98 3.75 5.54
N PHE A 131 3.79 4.31 6.43
CA PHE A 131 4.51 3.55 7.46
C PHE A 131 3.55 2.97 8.50
N VAL A 132 2.49 3.72 8.86
CA VAL A 132 1.43 3.23 9.73
C VAL A 132 0.67 2.06 9.08
N LYS A 133 0.37 2.14 7.77
CA LYS A 133 -0.27 1.04 7.03
C LYS A 133 0.61 -0.20 6.98
N LEU A 134 1.90 -0.06 6.66
CA LEU A 134 2.85 -1.18 6.66
C LEU A 134 2.93 -1.84 8.04
N ALA A 135 3.08 -1.06 9.11
CA ALA A 135 3.14 -1.60 10.48
C ALA A 135 1.81 -2.20 10.94
N THR A 136 0.67 -1.69 10.47
CA THR A 136 -0.64 -2.28 10.75
C THR A 136 -0.79 -3.62 10.02
N MET A 137 -0.36 -3.69 8.75
CA MET A 137 -0.37 -4.93 7.97
C MET A 137 0.54 -5.99 8.57
N SER A 138 1.73 -5.61 9.08
CA SER A 138 2.64 -6.53 9.75
C SER A 138 2.10 -7.02 11.09
N ALA A 139 1.44 -6.15 11.87
CA ALA A 139 0.86 -6.52 13.16
C ALA A 139 -0.42 -7.38 13.03
N PHE A 140 -1.16 -7.24 11.92
CA PHE A 140 -2.44 -7.91 11.70
C PHE A 140 -2.55 -8.54 10.30
N PRO A 141 -1.71 -9.53 9.94
CA PRO A 141 -1.66 -10.11 8.60
C PRO A 141 -2.97 -10.81 8.19
N HIS A 142 -3.77 -11.27 9.16
CA HIS A 142 -5.07 -11.91 8.94
C HIS A 142 -6.18 -10.93 8.56
N LEU A 143 -5.97 -9.62 8.72
CA LEU A 143 -6.92 -8.57 8.33
C LEU A 143 -6.68 -8.05 6.90
N ARG A 144 -5.84 -8.73 6.11
CA ARG A 144 -5.54 -8.37 4.71
C ARG A 144 -6.78 -8.14 3.86
N ASP A 145 -7.82 -8.95 4.03
CA ASP A 145 -9.05 -8.82 3.23
C ASP A 145 -9.90 -7.60 3.62
N LEU A 146 -9.76 -7.12 4.86
CA LEU A 146 -10.48 -5.94 5.36
C LEU A 146 -9.87 -4.62 4.88
N SER A 147 -8.56 -4.57 4.63
CA SER A 147 -7.92 -3.36 4.06
C SER A 147 -8.33 -3.10 2.60
N ILE A 148 -8.82 -4.11 1.89
CA ILE A 148 -9.44 -3.97 0.56
C ILE A 148 -10.77 -3.21 0.66
N LEU A 149 -11.51 -3.42 1.75
CA LEU A 149 -12.81 -2.79 2.00
C LEU A 149 -12.70 -1.36 2.54
N SER A 150 -11.56 -0.98 3.13
CA SER A 150 -11.31 0.38 3.61
C SER A 150 -10.97 1.36 2.49
N ASN A 151 -11.27 1.03 1.23
CA ASN A 151 -11.24 2.00 0.16
C ASN A 151 -12.37 3.01 0.37
N GLU A 152 -12.00 4.24 0.72
CA GLU A 152 -12.86 5.41 0.96
C GLU A 152 -14.02 5.54 -0.07
N SER A 153 -13.81 5.04 -1.29
CA SER A 153 -14.76 5.04 -2.39
C SER A 153 -16.11 4.34 -2.11
N ILE A 154 -16.14 3.32 -1.23
CA ILE A 154 -17.36 2.53 -1.01
C ILE A 154 -18.25 3.14 0.08
N VAL A 155 -17.65 3.74 1.12
CA VAL A 155 -18.39 4.27 2.27
C VAL A 155 -19.23 5.49 1.88
N TRP A 156 -18.66 6.44 1.12
CA TRP A 156 -19.44 7.60 0.67
C TRP A 156 -20.51 7.21 -0.36
N LYS A 157 -20.25 6.21 -1.21
CA LYS A 157 -21.24 5.68 -2.16
C LYS A 157 -22.39 4.97 -1.45
N ALA A 158 -22.09 4.16 -0.43
CA ALA A 158 -23.11 3.51 0.40
C ALA A 158 -23.91 4.52 1.23
N GLY A 159 -23.25 5.55 1.77
CA GLY A 159 -23.88 6.63 2.52
C GLY A 159 -24.91 7.42 1.70
N LEU A 160 -24.61 7.70 0.43
CA LEU A 160 -25.55 8.36 -0.49
C LEU A 160 -26.81 7.51 -0.74
N GLY A 161 -26.64 6.19 -0.89
CA GLY A 161 -27.76 5.26 -1.07
C GLY A 161 -28.69 5.21 0.15
N ILE A 162 -28.12 5.14 1.36
CA ILE A 162 -28.88 5.12 2.62
C ILE A 162 -29.68 6.42 2.80
N ALA A 163 -29.06 7.58 2.55
CA ALA A 163 -29.73 8.88 2.65
C ALA A 163 -30.91 9.00 1.67
N PHE A 164 -30.75 8.51 0.45
CA PHE A 164 -31.81 8.55 -0.57
C PHE A 164 -33.02 7.70 -0.18
N VAL A 165 -32.80 6.47 0.32
CA VAL A 165 -33.87 5.59 0.80
C VAL A 165 -34.59 6.20 2.01
N ALA A 166 -33.86 6.77 2.96
CA ALA A 166 -34.44 7.42 4.13
C ALA A 166 -35.30 8.65 3.74
N ALA A 167 -34.85 9.45 2.76
CA ALA A 167 -35.60 10.59 2.26
C ALA A 167 -36.94 10.17 1.62
N ILE A 168 -36.91 9.13 0.78
CA ILE A 168 -38.14 8.58 0.16
C ILE A 168 -39.07 8.05 1.25
N GLY A 169 -38.56 7.26 2.21
CA GLY A 169 -39.35 6.75 3.33
C GLY A 169 -39.99 7.86 4.16
N MET A 170 -39.27 8.96 4.41
CA MET A 170 -39.78 10.11 5.14
C MET A 170 -40.89 10.84 4.37
N ILE A 171 -40.74 11.00 3.05
CA ILE A 171 -41.77 11.61 2.18
C ILE A 171 -43.02 10.75 2.16
N VAL A 172 -42.89 9.44 1.96
CA VAL A 172 -44.00 8.48 1.98
C VAL A 172 -44.71 8.50 3.34
N ALA A 173 -43.98 8.51 4.44
CA ALA A 173 -44.58 8.60 5.78
C ALA A 173 -45.35 9.92 6.00
N ARG A 174 -44.93 11.03 5.39
CA ARG A 174 -45.67 12.31 5.44
C ARG A 174 -46.92 12.32 4.56
N LEU A 175 -46.93 11.57 3.46
CA LEU A 175 -48.10 11.40 2.61
C LEU A 175 -49.14 10.44 3.21
N ILE A 176 -48.70 9.48 4.04
CA ILE A 176 -49.58 8.49 4.66
C ILE A 176 -50.21 9.02 5.97
N LYS A 177 -49.61 10.01 6.65
CA LYS A 177 -50.23 10.62 7.84
C LYS A 177 -51.54 11.33 7.45
N PRO A 178 -52.73 10.80 7.81
CA PRO A 178 -53.98 11.52 7.61
C PRO A 178 -54.00 12.73 8.54
N ALA A 179 -54.59 13.84 8.09
CA ALA A 179 -54.82 15.00 8.94
C ALA A 179 -55.69 14.60 10.14
N THR A 180 -55.07 14.45 11.32
CA THR A 180 -55.82 14.34 12.58
C THR A 180 -56.40 15.73 12.86
N ARG A 181 -57.72 15.83 12.70
CA ARG A 181 -58.54 17.00 12.99
C ARG A 181 -58.72 17.18 14.49
#